data_AF-A0A2W7AKV8-F1
#
_entry.id   AF-A0A2W7AKV8-F1
#
_cell.length_a   1.000
_cell.length_b   1.000
_cell.length_c   1.000
_cell.angle_alpha   90.00
_cell.angle_beta   90.00
_cell.angle_gamma   90.00
#
_symmetry.space_group_name_H-M   'P 1'
#
loop_
_entity.id
_entity.type
_entity.pdbx_description
1 polymer ?
#
loop_
_entity_poly.entity_id
_entity_poly.type
_entity_poly.pdbx_seq_one_letter_code
_entity_poly.pdbx_strand_id
1 'polypeptide(L)'
;MTTPPLPQPQLDRAPITLDQYQEYTPEKLELLYGFYAYSGQDVKGFHLAMLTNMGLREAVSHLPMSKWLEAIQDVALQNPKLDDAMRDRVKRGIEDLMVLVEYLEG
;
A
#
# COMPACT_ATOMS: atom_id res chain seq x y z
N MET A 1 -15.37 -23.54 -7.00
CA MET A 1 -15.41 -22.84 -5.70
C MET A 1 -15.44 -21.34 -5.98
N THR A 2 -16.12 -20.53 -5.17
CA THR A 2 -16.13 -19.08 -5.33
C THR A 2 -14.83 -18.49 -4.80
N THR A 3 -14.17 -17.61 -5.55
CA THR A 3 -13.00 -16.87 -5.06
C THR A 3 -13.37 -16.13 -3.76
N PRO A 4 -12.58 -16.25 -2.67
CA PRO A 4 -12.83 -15.51 -1.45
C PRO A 4 -12.78 -13.99 -1.70
N PRO A 5 -13.35 -13.16 -0.82
CA PRO A 5 -13.23 -11.72 -0.95
C PRO A 5 -11.79 -11.27 -0.67
N LEU A 6 -11.35 -10.20 -1.35
CA LEU A 6 -10.07 -9.56 -1.08
C LEU A 6 -9.99 -9.13 0.39
N PRO A 7 -8.86 -9.40 1.08
CA PRO A 7 -8.60 -8.87 2.41
C PRO A 7 -8.72 -7.34 2.42
N GLN A 8 -9.19 -6.80 3.54
CA GLN A 8 -9.42 -5.35 3.71
C GLN A 8 -8.49 -4.84 4.81
N PRO A 9 -7.33 -4.24 4.46
CA PRO A 9 -6.42 -3.69 5.45
C PRO A 9 -7.10 -2.64 6.33
N GLN A 10 -6.77 -2.67 7.61
CA GLN A 10 -7.22 -1.69 8.61
C GLN A 10 -6.00 -1.03 9.26
N LEU A 11 -6.21 0.04 10.04
CA LEU A 11 -5.12 0.69 10.77
C LEU A 11 -4.39 -0.29 11.68
N ASP A 12 -5.15 -1.10 12.41
CA ASP A 12 -4.65 -2.19 13.24
C ASP A 12 -4.71 -3.52 12.50
N ARG A 13 -3.88 -4.47 12.90
CA ARG A 13 -3.88 -5.80 12.31
C ARG A 13 -5.23 -6.50 12.48
N ALA A 14 -5.61 -7.29 11.48
CA ALA A 14 -6.78 -8.15 11.49
C ALA A 14 -6.42 -9.54 10.94
N PRO A 15 -7.10 -10.60 11.39
CA PRO A 15 -6.90 -11.93 10.83
C PRO A 15 -7.43 -12.01 9.38
N ILE A 16 -6.81 -12.86 8.57
CA ILE A 16 -7.39 -13.35 7.30
C ILE A 16 -7.94 -14.76 7.51
N THR A 17 -8.89 -15.17 6.67
CA THR A 17 -9.44 -16.54 6.72
C THR A 17 -8.48 -17.56 6.13
N LEU A 18 -8.70 -18.85 6.41
CA LEU A 18 -7.93 -19.93 5.79
C LEU A 18 -8.10 -19.93 4.27
N ASP A 19 -9.31 -19.69 3.77
CA ASP A 19 -9.58 -19.61 2.33
C ASP A 19 -8.81 -18.46 1.68
N GLN A 20 -8.75 -17.30 2.33
CA GLN A 20 -7.94 -16.16 1.87
C GLN A 20 -6.45 -16.48 1.89
N TYR A 21 -5.97 -17.19 2.92
CA TYR A 21 -4.58 -17.63 2.97
C TYR A 21 -4.26 -18.57 1.81
N GLN A 22 -5.10 -19.56 1.53
CA GLN A 22 -4.88 -20.52 0.44
C GLN A 22 -4.96 -19.87 -0.95
N GLU A 23 -5.90 -18.95 -1.14
CA GLU A 23 -6.08 -18.26 -2.42
C GLU A 23 -4.97 -17.24 -2.70
N TYR A 24 -4.61 -16.44 -1.71
CA TYR A 24 -3.78 -15.24 -1.91
C TYR A 24 -2.34 -15.39 -1.46
N THR A 25 -1.95 -16.50 -0.83
CA THR A 25 -0.54 -16.74 -0.49
C THR A 25 0.13 -17.47 -1.64
N PRO A 26 1.19 -16.90 -2.24
CA PRO A 26 1.90 -17.59 -3.28
C PRO A 26 2.60 -18.83 -2.74
N GLU A 27 2.57 -19.93 -3.50
CA GLU A 27 3.27 -21.17 -3.10
C GLU A 27 4.79 -20.93 -3.05
N LYS A 28 5.29 -20.06 -3.94
CA LYS A 28 6.69 -19.67 -4.00
C LYS A 28 6.82 -18.23 -4.52
N LEU A 29 7.61 -17.43 -3.80
CA LEU A 29 8.14 -16.17 -4.32
C LEU A 29 9.37 -16.45 -5.18
N GLU A 30 9.35 -15.95 -6.41
CA GLU A 30 10.43 -16.00 -7.38
C GLU A 30 11.20 -14.69 -7.39
N LEU A 31 12.49 -14.73 -7.72
CA LEU A 31 13.31 -13.54 -7.94
C LEU A 31 13.55 -13.36 -9.43
N LEU A 32 12.85 -12.39 -10.04
CA LEU A 32 12.94 -12.08 -11.47
C LEU A 32 13.42 -10.65 -11.65
N TYR A 33 14.54 -10.49 -12.35
CA TYR A 33 15.17 -9.18 -12.59
C TYR A 33 15.44 -8.35 -11.32
N GLY A 34 15.68 -9.01 -10.18
CA GLY A 34 15.91 -8.36 -8.89
C GLY A 34 14.64 -8.01 -8.11
N PHE A 35 13.46 -8.36 -8.63
CA PHE A 35 12.18 -8.13 -7.96
C PHE A 35 11.56 -9.45 -7.51
N TYR A 36 10.87 -9.42 -6.37
CA TYR A 36 9.98 -10.51 -6.00
C TYR A 36 8.82 -10.54 -6.99
N ALA A 37 8.67 -11.67 -7.66
CA ALA A 37 7.60 -11.99 -8.58
C ALA A 37 7.04 -13.36 -8.23
N TYR A 38 5.97 -13.77 -8.89
CA TYR A 38 5.50 -15.14 -8.81
C TYR A 38 4.59 -15.46 -10.01
N SER A 39 4.55 -16.73 -10.36
CA SER A 39 4.02 -17.24 -11.63
C SER A 39 2.49 -17.44 -11.61
N GLY A 40 1.74 -16.33 -11.63
CA GLY A 40 0.33 -16.32 -12.08
C GLY A 40 -0.77 -16.28 -11.00
N GLN A 41 -0.45 -16.01 -9.74
CA GLN A 41 -1.47 -15.81 -8.69
C GLN A 41 -1.85 -14.31 -8.56
N ASP A 42 -2.80 -13.95 -7.70
CA ASP A 42 -3.27 -12.55 -7.56
C ASP A 42 -2.33 -11.69 -6.69
N VAL A 43 -1.49 -10.85 -7.34
CA VAL A 43 -0.51 -9.92 -6.70
C VAL A 43 -1.18 -8.95 -5.75
N LYS A 44 -2.39 -8.51 -6.09
CA LYS A 44 -3.13 -7.58 -5.25
C LYS A 44 -3.66 -8.30 -4.01
N GLY A 45 -4.25 -9.48 -4.20
CA GLY A 45 -4.74 -10.31 -3.10
C GLY A 45 -3.66 -10.60 -2.06
N PHE A 46 -2.46 -10.98 -2.51
CA PHE A 46 -1.31 -11.23 -1.64
C PHE A 46 -0.91 -9.99 -0.81
N HIS A 47 -0.71 -8.85 -1.47
CA HIS A 47 -0.34 -7.61 -0.77
C HIS A 47 -1.40 -7.19 0.24
N LEU A 48 -2.68 -7.31 -0.10
CA LEU A 48 -3.77 -6.99 0.81
C LEU A 48 -3.83 -7.96 1.99
N ALA A 49 -3.58 -9.25 1.78
CA ALA A 49 -3.49 -10.25 2.85
C ALA A 49 -2.37 -9.89 3.84
N MET A 50 -1.18 -9.56 3.33
CA MET A 50 -0.04 -9.11 4.13
C MET A 50 -0.38 -7.86 4.95
N LEU A 51 -0.87 -6.81 4.28
CA LEU A 51 -1.21 -5.54 4.94
C LEU A 51 -2.34 -5.68 5.96
N THR A 52 -3.31 -6.58 5.72
CA THR A 52 -4.37 -6.89 6.68
C THR A 52 -3.81 -7.56 7.92
N ASN A 53 -2.92 -8.55 7.76
CA ASN A 53 -2.33 -9.28 8.89
C ASN A 53 -1.29 -8.46 9.67
N MET A 54 -0.62 -7.51 9.01
CA MET A 54 0.35 -6.59 9.58
C MET A 54 -0.30 -5.38 10.25
N GLY A 55 -1.36 -4.82 9.64
CA GLY A 55 -1.94 -3.53 10.00
C GLY A 55 -1.22 -2.36 9.32
N LEU A 56 -1.98 -1.37 8.86
CA LEU A 56 -1.41 -0.23 8.11
C LEU A 56 -0.49 0.64 8.96
N ARG A 57 -0.76 0.79 10.27
CA ARG A 57 0.12 1.58 11.15
C ARG A 57 1.51 0.99 11.26
N GLU A 58 1.59 -0.34 11.42
CA GLU A 58 2.86 -1.06 11.45
C GLU A 58 3.56 -0.94 10.09
N ALA A 59 2.83 -1.17 8.99
CA ALA A 59 3.37 -1.08 7.64
C ALA A 59 3.99 0.29 7.34
N VAL A 60 3.32 1.39 7.71
CA VAL A 60 3.86 2.72 7.47
C VAL A 60 5.08 3.05 8.35
N SER A 61 5.20 2.41 9.51
CA SER A 61 6.30 2.65 10.46
C SER A 61 7.66 2.11 10.00
N HIS A 62 7.66 1.17 9.05
CA HIS A 62 8.88 0.52 8.57
C HIS A 62 9.65 1.30 7.50
N LEU A 63 9.07 2.37 6.97
CA LEU A 63 9.64 3.14 5.87
C LEU A 63 9.64 4.63 6.22
N PRO A 64 10.53 5.43 5.60
CA PRO A 64 10.50 6.87 5.76
C PRO A 64 9.14 7.46 5.37
N MET A 65 8.61 8.35 6.20
CA MET A 65 7.41 9.15 5.96
C MET A 65 7.51 9.93 4.65
N SER A 66 8.71 10.43 4.31
CA SER A 66 8.98 11.09 3.03
C SER A 66 8.59 10.22 1.82
N LYS A 67 8.91 8.92 1.86
CA LYS A 67 8.55 7.98 0.79
C LYS A 67 7.06 7.66 0.73
N TRP A 68 6.39 7.67 1.87
CA TRP A 68 4.91 7.59 1.89
C TRP A 68 4.26 8.81 1.26
N LEU A 69 4.75 10.01 1.57
CA LEU A 69 4.20 11.25 0.99
C LEU A 69 4.42 11.33 -0.52
N GLU A 70 5.60 10.95 -1.01
CA GLU A 70 5.89 10.83 -2.45
C GLU A 70 4.87 9.89 -3.14
N ALA A 71 4.69 8.67 -2.60
CA ALA A 71 3.76 7.70 -3.16
C ALA A 71 2.29 8.18 -3.13
N ILE A 72 1.87 8.80 -2.03
CA ILE A 72 0.51 9.37 -1.89
C ILE A 72 0.29 10.47 -2.92
N GLN A 73 1.28 11.35 -3.12
CA GLN A 73 1.19 12.43 -4.10
C GLN A 73 0.99 11.87 -5.51
N ASP A 74 1.82 10.89 -5.92
CA ASP A 74 1.73 10.28 -7.24
C ASP A 74 0.35 9.64 -7.49
N VAL A 75 -0.15 8.86 -6.53
CA VAL A 75 -1.47 8.22 -6.63
C VAL A 75 -2.60 9.25 -6.67
N ALA A 76 -2.53 10.29 -5.81
CA ALA A 76 -3.57 11.31 -5.74
C ALA A 76 -3.64 12.13 -7.04
N LEU A 77 -2.50 12.52 -7.61
CA LEU A 77 -2.44 13.35 -8.82
C LEU A 77 -2.93 12.62 -10.08
N GLN A 78 -2.87 11.29 -10.11
CA GLN A 78 -3.41 10.48 -11.20
C GLN A 78 -4.94 10.29 -11.13
N ASN A 79 -5.58 10.66 -10.02
CA ASN A 79 -7.00 10.40 -9.84
C ASN A 79 -7.85 11.33 -10.75
N PRO A 80 -8.72 10.75 -11.61
CA PRO A 80 -9.46 11.51 -12.63
C PRO A 80 -10.52 12.45 -12.06
N LYS A 81 -10.82 12.37 -10.75
CA LYS A 81 -11.76 13.26 -10.08
C LYS A 81 -11.15 14.60 -9.66
N LEU A 82 -9.83 14.79 -9.78
CA LEU A 82 -9.18 16.04 -9.42
C LEU A 82 -9.30 17.06 -10.55
N ASP A 83 -10.03 18.14 -10.28
CA ASP A 83 -9.90 19.38 -11.03
C ASP A 83 -8.58 20.12 -10.69
N ASP A 84 -8.30 21.20 -11.41
CA ASP A 84 -7.06 21.96 -11.26
C ASP A 84 -6.91 22.58 -9.86
N ALA A 85 -7.99 23.08 -9.28
CA ALA A 85 -7.96 23.68 -7.95
C ALA A 85 -7.61 22.64 -6.88
N MET A 86 -8.15 21.43 -6.99
CA MET A 86 -7.88 20.34 -6.05
C MET A 86 -6.51 19.71 -6.27
N ARG A 87 -6.04 19.66 -7.51
CA ARG A 87 -4.66 19.29 -7.84
C ARG A 87 -3.65 20.20 -7.16
N ASP A 88 -3.85 21.51 -7.25
CA ASP A 88 -3.01 22.50 -6.59
C ASP A 88 -3.09 22.40 -5.06
N ARG A 89 -4.27 22.05 -4.53
CA ARG A 89 -4.44 21.81 -3.10
C ARG A 89 -3.68 20.57 -2.62
N VAL A 90 -3.65 19.48 -3.39
CA VAL A 90 -2.86 18.28 -3.07
C VAL A 90 -1.37 18.61 -3.04
N LYS A 91 -0.86 19.33 -4.05
CA LYS A 91 0.55 19.72 -4.10
C LYS A 91 0.97 20.51 -2.86
N ARG A 92 0.25 21.60 -2.54
CA ARG A 92 0.53 22.42 -1.37
C ARG A 92 0.43 21.65 -0.05
N GLY A 93 -0.59 20.79 0.09
CA GLY A 93 -0.75 19.98 1.30
C GLY A 93 0.41 18.99 1.50
N ILE A 94 0.94 18.41 0.43
CA ILE A 94 2.12 17.54 0.51
C ILE A 94 3.37 18.36 0.82
N GLU A 95 3.56 19.53 0.23
CA GLU A 95 4.68 20.45 0.54
C GLU A 95 4.69 20.83 2.03
N ASP A 96 3.53 21.18 2.59
CA ASP A 96 3.39 21.50 4.02
C ASP A 96 3.75 20.30 4.91
N LEU A 97 3.32 19.08 4.54
CA LEU A 97 3.66 17.86 5.28
C LEU A 97 5.14 17.48 5.14
N MET A 98 5.77 17.75 4.00
CA MET A 98 7.19 17.48 3.79
C MET A 98 8.06 18.32 4.73
N VAL A 99 7.69 19.57 5.03
CA VAL A 99 8.39 20.39 6.04
C VAL A 99 8.37 19.73 7.41
N LEU A 100 7.24 19.12 7.81
CA LEU A 100 7.15 18.38 9.07
C LEU A 100 8.00 17.11 9.04
N VAL A 101 8.01 16.39 7.91
CA VAL A 101 8.82 15.19 7.74
C VAL A 101 10.32 15.52 7.80
N GLU A 102 10.77 16.61 7.18
CA GLU A 102 12.16 17.07 7.27
C GLU A 102 12.59 17.33 8.72
N TYR A 103 11.69 17.88 9.55
CA TYR A 103 11.95 18.07 10.97
C TYR A 103 11.99 16.76 11.77
N LEU A 104 11.15 15.78 11.42
CA LEU A 104 11.03 14.51 12.15
C LEU A 104 12.09 13.47 11.73
N GLU A 105 12.55 13.52 10.48
CA GLU A 105 13.51 12.56 9.89
C GLU A 105 14.93 13.11 9.77
N GLY A 106 15.12 14.43 9.86
CA GLY A 106 16.44 15.11 9.82
C GLY A 106 17.16 15.14 11.15
#